data_AF-A0A1Y1INA1-F1
#
_entry.id   AF-A0A1Y1INA1-F1
#
_cell.length_a   1.000
_cell.length_b   1.000
_cell.length_c   1.000
_cell.angle_alpha   90.00
_cell.angle_beta   90.00
_cell.angle_gamma   90.00
#
_symmetry.space_group_name_H-M   'P 1'
#
loop_
_entity.id
_entity.type
_entity.pdbx_description
1 polymer ?
#
loop_
_entity_poly.entity_id
_entity_poly.type
_entity_poly.pdbx_seq_one_letter_code
_entity_poly.pdbx_strand_id
1 'polypeptide(L)'
;MSRTAAASGRSLAHGLGALRAQNRLPVTAGAPVGQPLRAAFSSAPLLDSIHRRAQHSVVSHFYALKHNSLLGAGPHCVQKKPPFAQSIFQRRAYSSSNSNVGHKRSAKSPIRAGQSSGAAAQYSPSPQYLQLAQNVAKKLGVALVVAAAIASASLFSLPWVLSTPAGLKTATAIYSATIPGTVSVETAKLEWKQPIQISGVKVSDEQGAEVLTVKQIESEASLWGIVRGKHGLGNTTVQGFRVDFGREETGGEPRALAALTKPQNNRRSPLRTPTETPLPKSADKERPGGCGDCFRGGGARPKNGGGVPIVAAARSEKFRGAVAGAVDVRAGKVHLARPLEADIEINRATGQLFLARLNPLLAGVVGTQNSGQVRVFASPQDMVFPSDQYSLKVDPMTLVLGRGDLVSNALEFLGQKGPGKTLTMRTSAIRATWNAAGRVEAARTDVQIGDKVHLITWGTMDWAQGNVDMVLAIPADTLKVALRVPSVASGYNLQFPLTGSVERPTLDWKAAGKQLAKLVVRQRAPNGWAGILLTDRNDHRALPEPLDPIPWAKS
;
A
#
# COMPACT_ATOMS: atom_id res chain seq x y z
N MET A 1 -0.35 -33.91 73.67
CA MET A 1 -0.49 -35.31 74.14
C MET A 1 -0.59 -36.20 72.89
N SER A 2 0.52 -36.56 72.27
CA SER A 2 1.37 -37.74 72.56
C SER A 2 0.86 -39.03 71.89
N ARG A 3 1.34 -39.34 70.67
CA ARG A 3 2.23 -40.49 70.38
C ARG A 3 2.27 -40.82 68.87
N THR A 4 3.47 -40.65 68.34
CA THR A 4 4.18 -41.33 67.26
C THR A 4 3.88 -42.82 67.03
N ALA A 5 3.91 -43.26 65.77
CA ALA A 5 4.69 -44.42 65.31
C ALA A 5 4.89 -44.39 63.78
N ALA A 6 6.12 -44.74 63.36
CA ALA A 6 6.63 -44.77 62.00
C ALA A 6 6.84 -46.22 61.52
N ALA A 7 6.90 -46.45 60.20
CA ALA A 7 7.70 -47.48 59.49
C ALA A 7 7.28 -47.46 57.99
N SER A 8 8.09 -46.97 57.05
CA SER A 8 9.25 -47.60 56.39
C SER A 8 8.93 -48.83 55.51
N GLY A 9 8.88 -48.58 54.19
CA GLY A 9 9.61 -49.29 53.13
C GLY A 9 9.41 -50.79 52.90
N ARG A 10 9.03 -51.16 51.67
CA ARG A 10 9.71 -52.24 50.91
C ARG A 10 9.39 -52.17 49.41
N SER A 11 10.48 -52.11 48.65
CA SER A 11 10.61 -52.48 47.24
C SER A 11 10.30 -53.97 47.05
N LEU A 12 9.70 -54.34 45.91
CA LEU A 12 10.00 -55.59 45.19
C LEU A 12 9.51 -55.49 43.74
N ALA A 13 10.42 -55.82 42.84
CA ALA A 13 10.25 -55.95 41.41
C ALA A 13 9.85 -57.39 41.02
N HIS A 14 9.46 -57.52 39.75
CA HIS A 14 9.26 -58.72 38.92
C HIS A 14 7.92 -59.46 38.98
N GLY A 15 7.30 -59.54 37.80
CA GLY A 15 6.15 -60.40 37.49
C GLY A 15 5.79 -60.32 36.01
N LEU A 16 6.38 -61.22 35.22
CA LEU A 16 6.13 -61.48 33.80
C LEU A 16 4.64 -61.68 33.47
N GLY A 17 4.23 -61.26 32.27
CA GLY A 17 2.93 -61.59 31.70
C GLY A 17 2.82 -61.19 30.23
N ALA A 18 3.28 -62.07 29.35
CA ALA A 18 3.15 -61.97 27.91
C ALA A 18 1.70 -62.19 27.46
N LEU A 19 1.19 -61.37 26.54
CA LEU A 19 0.12 -61.77 25.63
C LEU A 19 0.29 -61.09 24.25
N ARG A 20 0.34 -61.95 23.25
CA ARG A 20 0.43 -61.75 21.81
C ARG A 20 -0.99 -61.50 21.25
N ALA A 21 -1.14 -60.55 20.34
CA ALA A 21 -2.06 -60.59 19.17
C ALA A 21 -1.84 -59.31 18.34
N GLN A 22 -1.07 -59.37 17.25
CA GLN A 22 -1.57 -59.51 15.87
C GLN A 22 -2.62 -58.45 15.48
N ASN A 23 -2.18 -57.43 14.75
CA ASN A 23 -2.95 -56.83 13.66
C ASN A 23 -1.99 -56.22 12.62
N ARG A 24 -1.80 -56.95 11.53
CA ARG A 24 -1.25 -56.43 10.27
C ARG A 24 -2.44 -55.98 9.42
N LEU A 25 -2.40 -54.74 8.93
CA LEU A 25 -3.23 -54.28 7.81
C LEU A 25 -2.33 -53.76 6.68
N PRO A 26 -2.80 -53.84 5.43
CA PRO A 26 -1.95 -53.87 4.26
C PRO A 26 -1.62 -52.48 3.72
N VAL A 27 -0.39 -52.33 3.25
CA VAL A 27 0.07 -51.21 2.43
C VAL A 27 -0.49 -51.38 1.02
N THR A 28 -1.40 -50.51 0.60
CA THR A 28 -1.85 -50.39 -0.78
C THR A 28 -1.19 -49.16 -1.42
N ALA A 29 -0.55 -49.40 -2.57
CA ALA A 29 0.12 -48.40 -3.38
C ALA A 29 -0.89 -47.43 -4.02
N GLY A 30 -0.67 -46.12 -3.86
CA GLY A 30 -1.42 -45.06 -4.51
C GLY A 30 -0.60 -44.40 -5.62
N ALA A 31 -1.18 -44.35 -6.82
CA ALA A 31 -0.63 -43.75 -8.04
C ALA A 31 -0.50 -42.21 -7.96
N PRO A 32 0.34 -41.57 -8.79
CA PRO A 32 0.56 -40.13 -8.74
C PRO A 32 -0.57 -39.35 -9.44
N VAL A 33 -1.23 -38.46 -8.69
CA VAL A 33 -2.15 -37.44 -9.22
C VAL A 33 -1.38 -36.12 -9.33
N GLY A 34 -1.15 -35.66 -10.55
CA GLY A 34 -0.52 -34.38 -10.84
C GLY A 34 -0.98 -33.81 -12.17
N GLN A 35 -2.09 -33.07 -12.17
CA GLN A 35 -2.41 -32.11 -13.23
C GLN A 35 -2.71 -30.75 -12.59
N PRO A 36 -2.03 -29.65 -13.00
CA PRO A 36 -2.42 -28.32 -12.56
C PRO A 36 -3.58 -27.81 -13.42
N LEU A 37 -4.65 -27.39 -12.73
CA LEU A 37 -5.79 -26.66 -13.30
C LEU A 37 -5.32 -25.32 -13.89
N ARG A 38 -5.53 -25.16 -15.21
CA ARG A 38 -5.38 -23.89 -15.94
C ARG A 38 -6.60 -23.01 -15.71
N ALA A 39 -6.40 -21.80 -15.19
CA ALA A 39 -7.39 -20.74 -15.21
C ALA A 39 -6.90 -19.61 -16.13
N ALA A 40 -7.69 -19.26 -17.13
CA ALA A 40 -7.37 -18.26 -18.15
C ALA A 40 -8.01 -16.92 -17.79
N PHE A 41 -7.23 -15.84 -17.73
CA PHE A 41 -7.73 -14.47 -17.53
C PHE A 41 -6.93 -13.45 -18.35
N SER A 42 -7.64 -12.44 -18.83
CA SER A 42 -7.27 -11.51 -19.90
C SER A 42 -7.57 -10.08 -19.46
N SER A 43 -6.62 -9.15 -19.61
CA SER A 43 -6.86 -7.70 -19.41
C SER A 43 -5.66 -6.74 -19.60
N ALA A 44 -5.87 -5.62 -20.34
CA ALA A 44 -5.32 -4.25 -20.15
C ALA A 44 -6.11 -3.19 -21.00
N PRO A 45 -5.85 -1.86 -20.90
CA PRO A 45 -4.81 -1.04 -21.62
C PRO A 45 -3.94 -0.09 -20.77
N LEU A 46 -2.60 -0.06 -20.99
CA LEU A 46 -1.66 0.97 -20.47
C LEU A 46 -0.74 1.65 -21.51
N LEU A 47 -0.87 1.37 -22.82
CA LEU A 47 0.15 1.78 -23.82
C LEU A 47 -0.22 2.91 -24.79
N ASP A 48 -1.42 3.49 -24.71
CA ASP A 48 -1.83 4.57 -25.65
C ASP A 48 -1.24 5.96 -25.29
N SER A 49 -0.74 6.17 -24.07
CA SER A 49 -0.18 7.48 -23.66
C SER A 49 1.30 7.68 -24.04
N ILE A 50 2.07 6.59 -24.14
CA ILE A 50 3.50 6.63 -24.46
C ILE A 50 3.71 6.81 -25.97
N HIS A 51 2.82 6.25 -26.81
CA HIS A 51 2.96 6.34 -28.27
C HIS A 51 2.70 7.76 -28.80
N ARG A 52 1.80 8.55 -28.20
CA ARG A 52 1.55 9.95 -28.61
C ARG A 52 2.67 10.91 -28.23
N ARG A 53 3.41 10.67 -27.14
CA ARG A 53 4.56 11.51 -26.76
C ARG A 53 5.82 11.20 -27.59
N ALA A 54 6.03 9.94 -27.97
CA ALA A 54 7.16 9.56 -28.82
C ALA A 54 7.03 10.11 -30.25
N GLN A 55 5.82 10.19 -30.81
CA GLN A 55 5.60 10.76 -32.15
C GLN A 55 5.80 12.29 -32.20
N HIS A 56 5.50 13.03 -31.12
CA HIS A 56 5.73 14.49 -31.09
C HIS A 56 7.21 14.87 -30.86
N SER A 57 8.02 14.01 -30.23
CA SER A 57 9.44 14.30 -29.96
C SER A 57 10.38 14.01 -31.15
N VAL A 58 10.02 13.06 -32.01
CA VAL A 58 10.85 12.71 -33.18
C VAL A 58 10.60 13.68 -34.35
N VAL A 59 9.37 14.23 -34.46
CA VAL A 59 9.03 15.21 -35.51
C VAL A 59 9.61 16.60 -35.22
N SER A 60 9.79 16.99 -33.95
CA SER A 60 10.39 18.29 -33.58
C SER A 60 11.92 18.34 -33.73
N HIS A 61 12.61 17.22 -33.51
CA HIS A 61 14.07 17.14 -33.70
C HIS A 61 14.49 17.15 -35.19
N PHE A 62 13.67 16.63 -36.09
CA PHE A 62 13.97 16.65 -37.54
C PHE A 62 13.72 18.02 -38.21
N TYR A 63 12.85 18.87 -37.64
CA TYR A 63 12.64 20.23 -38.14
C TYR A 63 13.71 21.24 -37.68
N ALA A 64 14.31 21.02 -36.50
CA ALA A 64 15.34 21.93 -35.95
C ALA A 64 16.70 21.84 -36.67
N LEU A 65 17.02 20.71 -37.31
CA LEU A 65 18.30 20.51 -38.01
C LEU A 65 18.32 21.01 -39.47
N LYS A 66 17.17 21.43 -40.03
CA LYS A 66 17.08 21.91 -41.43
C LYS A 66 17.11 23.44 -41.57
N HIS A 67 17.08 24.18 -40.47
CA HIS A 67 16.99 25.65 -40.48
C HIS A 67 18.26 26.40 -40.05
N ASN A 68 19.37 25.71 -39.78
CA ASN A 68 20.58 26.33 -39.20
C ASN A 68 21.77 26.44 -40.18
N SER A 69 21.52 26.43 -41.49
CA SER A 69 22.54 26.45 -42.53
C SER A 69 22.35 27.58 -43.54
N LEU A 70 21.98 28.77 -43.09
CA LEU A 70 22.05 30.01 -43.89
C LEU A 70 22.21 31.18 -42.91
N LEU A 71 23.38 31.84 -42.96
CA LEU A 71 23.87 33.08 -42.31
C LEU A 71 25.31 32.77 -41.86
N GLY A 72 26.35 33.11 -42.61
CA GLY A 72 26.64 34.44 -43.13
C GLY A 72 27.74 35.05 -42.25
N ALA A 73 29.00 34.81 -42.61
CA ALA A 73 30.18 35.27 -41.90
C ALA A 73 30.29 36.80 -41.92
N GLY A 74 30.55 37.40 -40.76
CA GLY A 74 30.93 38.80 -40.60
C GLY A 74 31.95 38.94 -39.44
N PRO A 75 33.02 39.72 -39.58
CA PRO A 75 34.14 39.71 -38.64
C PRO A 75 33.86 40.60 -37.42
N HIS A 76 34.09 40.07 -36.22
CA HIS A 76 34.11 40.84 -34.98
C HIS A 76 35.54 41.33 -34.68
N CYS A 77 35.74 42.64 -34.86
CA CYS A 77 36.84 43.36 -34.25
C CYS A 77 36.55 43.66 -32.77
N VAL A 78 37.60 43.48 -31.98
CA VAL A 78 37.78 43.73 -30.55
C VAL A 78 37.64 45.21 -30.22
N GLN A 79 36.93 45.57 -29.13
CA GLN A 79 37.33 46.72 -28.29
C GLN A 79 36.77 46.69 -26.84
N LYS A 80 37.72 46.51 -25.92
CA LYS A 80 37.96 47.19 -24.62
C LYS A 80 36.80 47.89 -23.86
N LYS A 81 36.63 47.43 -22.60
CA LYS A 81 36.25 48.14 -21.33
C LYS A 81 37.02 49.48 -21.13
N PRO A 82 36.77 50.34 -20.09
CA PRO A 82 35.70 50.46 -19.04
C PRO A 82 35.29 51.97 -18.81
N PRO A 83 35.14 52.56 -17.57
CA PRO A 83 34.12 52.47 -16.49
C PRO A 83 33.44 53.85 -16.17
N PHE A 84 32.74 53.94 -15.01
CA PHE A 84 32.21 55.14 -14.30
C PHE A 84 30.95 55.80 -14.89
N ALA A 85 30.09 56.54 -14.17
CA ALA A 85 29.58 56.62 -12.80
C ALA A 85 28.60 57.83 -12.80
N GLN A 86 27.60 57.84 -11.90
CA GLN A 86 26.83 59.04 -11.46
C GLN A 86 25.94 59.71 -12.55
N SER A 87 24.76 60.28 -12.30
CA SER A 87 23.94 60.54 -11.11
C SER A 87 22.61 61.20 -11.57
N ILE A 88 21.62 61.23 -10.65
CA ILE A 88 20.70 62.37 -10.40
C ILE A 88 19.49 62.62 -11.35
N PHE A 89 18.30 62.45 -10.75
CA PHE A 89 17.06 63.28 -10.84
C PHE A 89 16.31 63.44 -12.18
N GLN A 90 15.06 62.96 -12.26
CA GLN A 90 13.86 63.76 -11.93
C GLN A 90 12.54 63.00 -12.18
N ARG A 91 11.62 63.23 -11.25
CA ARG A 91 10.15 63.12 -11.28
C ARG A 91 9.49 63.10 -12.66
N ARG A 92 8.49 62.23 -12.85
CA ARG A 92 7.06 62.62 -12.85
C ARG A 92 6.15 61.41 -12.99
N ALA A 93 5.02 61.53 -12.29
CA ALA A 93 3.83 60.70 -12.36
C ALA A 93 3.37 60.40 -13.80
N TYR A 94 2.75 59.25 -14.02
CA TYR A 94 1.41 59.23 -14.61
C TYR A 94 0.64 57.96 -14.21
N SER A 95 -0.55 58.23 -13.69
CA SER A 95 -1.66 57.32 -13.43
C SER A 95 -2.45 57.11 -14.72
N SER A 96 -2.90 55.88 -14.97
CA SER A 96 -4.20 55.51 -15.60
C SER A 96 -4.11 54.03 -16.01
N SER A 97 -4.94 53.11 -15.51
CA SER A 97 -6.40 53.00 -15.64
C SER A 97 -6.89 52.95 -17.08
N ASN A 98 -7.16 51.73 -17.56
CA ASN A 98 -8.26 51.40 -18.48
C ASN A 98 -8.33 49.85 -18.51
N SER A 99 -9.32 49.15 -17.98
CA SER A 99 -10.77 49.22 -18.14
C SER A 99 -11.24 49.40 -19.59
N ASN A 100 -11.82 48.30 -20.07
CA ASN A 100 -13.20 48.23 -20.57
C ASN A 100 -13.45 48.17 -22.07
N VAL A 101 -14.42 47.28 -22.34
CA VAL A 101 -15.49 47.38 -23.35
C VAL A 101 -15.19 46.76 -24.71
N GLY A 102 -16.01 45.75 -25.01
CA GLY A 102 -16.13 45.15 -26.33
C GLY A 102 -17.02 45.96 -27.26
N HIS A 103 -17.10 45.51 -28.52
CA HIS A 103 -18.09 46.00 -29.46
C HIS A 103 -18.58 44.87 -30.38
N LYS A 104 -19.91 44.69 -30.36
CA LYS A 104 -20.71 44.16 -31.47
C LYS A 104 -20.78 45.21 -32.58
N ARG A 105 -20.80 44.75 -33.84
CA ARG A 105 -21.48 45.30 -35.05
C ARG A 105 -21.04 44.36 -36.20
N SER A 106 -21.90 43.55 -36.82
CA SER A 106 -23.00 43.86 -37.74
C SER A 106 -22.65 44.90 -38.80
N ALA A 107 -22.43 44.44 -40.05
CA ALA A 107 -22.86 45.14 -41.26
C ALA A 107 -22.79 44.18 -42.47
N LYS A 108 -23.96 43.89 -43.04
CA LYS A 108 -24.15 43.53 -44.44
C LYS A 108 -23.74 44.71 -45.31
N SER A 109 -23.07 44.46 -46.43
CA SER A 109 -23.41 45.10 -47.70
C SER A 109 -22.84 44.37 -48.92
N PRO A 110 -23.47 44.54 -50.09
CA PRO A 110 -23.32 43.71 -51.28
C PRO A 110 -22.42 44.39 -52.32
N ILE A 111 -22.41 43.83 -53.54
CA ILE A 111 -21.82 44.37 -54.79
C ILE A 111 -20.36 43.96 -55.00
N ARG A 112 -20.10 43.05 -55.94
CA ARG A 112 -19.73 43.40 -57.32
C ARG A 112 -19.51 42.13 -58.14
N ALA A 113 -20.41 41.89 -59.09
CA ALA A 113 -20.16 41.00 -60.21
C ALA A 113 -19.01 41.62 -61.03
N GLY A 114 -17.85 40.97 -61.00
CA GLY A 114 -16.72 41.24 -61.87
C GLY A 114 -16.44 40.00 -62.69
N GLN A 115 -17.12 39.88 -63.83
CA GLN A 115 -16.68 39.04 -64.95
C GLN A 115 -15.31 39.56 -65.40
N SER A 116 -14.23 38.93 -64.93
CA SER A 116 -12.94 38.99 -65.60
C SER A 116 -12.78 37.68 -66.37
N SER A 117 -13.15 37.73 -67.64
CA SER A 117 -12.81 36.76 -68.68
C SER A 117 -11.29 36.77 -68.88
N GLY A 118 -10.56 36.17 -67.94
CA GLY A 118 -9.14 35.86 -68.10
C GLY A 118 -9.04 34.53 -68.82
N ALA A 119 -8.66 34.59 -70.10
CA ALA A 119 -8.35 33.41 -70.91
C ALA A 119 -7.41 32.48 -70.12
N ALA A 120 -7.93 31.34 -69.70
CA ALA A 120 -7.12 30.25 -69.18
C ALA A 120 -6.20 29.80 -70.32
N ALA A 121 -4.99 30.34 -70.35
CA ALA A 121 -3.92 29.80 -71.16
C ALA A 121 -3.81 28.32 -70.78
N GLN A 122 -4.29 27.46 -71.67
CA GLN A 122 -4.10 26.03 -71.58
C GLN A 122 -2.59 25.79 -71.62
N TYR A 123 -1.98 25.75 -70.44
CA TYR A 123 -0.60 25.35 -70.27
C TYR A 123 -0.59 23.84 -70.47
N SER A 124 -0.54 23.42 -71.74
CA SER A 124 -0.26 22.03 -72.11
C SER A 124 1.16 21.76 -71.62
N PRO A 125 1.34 20.98 -70.53
CA PRO A 125 2.67 20.71 -70.01
C PRO A 125 3.49 20.09 -71.14
N SER A 126 4.67 20.65 -71.40
CA SER A 126 5.53 20.12 -72.44
C SER A 126 5.78 18.63 -72.18
N PRO A 127 5.74 17.76 -73.20
CA PRO A 127 5.86 16.31 -73.04
C PRO A 127 7.15 15.88 -72.32
N GLN A 128 8.17 16.76 -72.30
CA GLN A 128 9.39 16.57 -71.53
C GLN A 128 9.15 16.57 -70.00
N TYR A 129 8.22 17.39 -69.49
CA TYR A 129 7.91 17.45 -68.06
C TYR A 129 7.20 16.18 -67.57
N LEU A 130 6.36 15.57 -68.42
CA LEU A 130 5.70 14.30 -68.10
C LEU A 130 6.70 13.13 -68.02
N GLN A 131 7.70 13.10 -68.91
CA GLN A 131 8.74 12.06 -68.84
C GLN A 131 9.66 12.23 -67.63
N LEU A 132 10.01 13.48 -67.28
CA LEU A 132 10.80 13.78 -66.07
C LEU A 132 10.01 13.44 -64.79
N ALA A 133 8.72 13.80 -64.73
CA ALA A 133 7.83 13.47 -63.63
C ALA A 133 7.65 11.96 -63.45
N GLN A 134 7.52 11.19 -64.54
CA GLN A 134 7.43 9.73 -64.46
C GLN A 134 8.73 9.09 -63.95
N ASN A 135 9.90 9.58 -64.37
CA ASN A 135 11.18 9.07 -63.89
C ASN A 135 11.43 9.42 -62.42
N VAL A 136 11.04 10.62 -61.97
CA VAL A 136 11.10 11.04 -60.57
C VAL A 136 10.10 10.24 -59.71
N ALA A 137 8.87 10.04 -60.19
CA ALA A 137 7.86 9.23 -59.50
C ALA A 137 8.32 7.77 -59.34
N LYS A 138 8.94 7.17 -60.36
CA LYS A 138 9.52 5.82 -60.28
C LYS A 138 10.65 5.75 -59.25
N LYS A 139 11.57 6.73 -59.24
CA LYS A 139 12.68 6.78 -58.27
C LYS A 139 12.20 7.00 -56.84
N LEU A 140 11.21 7.88 -56.63
CA LEU A 140 10.58 8.09 -55.32
C LEU A 140 9.81 6.85 -54.85
N GLY A 141 9.10 6.17 -55.76
CA GLY A 141 8.42 4.91 -55.46
C GLY A 141 9.39 3.83 -54.98
N VAL A 142 10.52 3.65 -55.68
CA VAL A 142 11.56 2.70 -55.27
C VAL A 142 12.18 3.10 -53.92
N ALA A 143 12.51 4.38 -53.72
CA ALA A 143 13.08 4.86 -52.46
C ALA A 143 12.14 4.64 -51.27
N LEU A 144 10.83 4.84 -51.45
CA LEU A 144 9.82 4.65 -50.40
C LEU A 144 9.64 3.17 -50.08
N VAL A 145 9.68 2.28 -51.08
CA VAL A 145 9.67 0.82 -50.89
C VAL A 145 10.92 0.36 -50.12
N VAL A 146 12.10 0.87 -50.47
CA VAL A 146 13.36 0.55 -49.76
C VAL A 146 13.31 1.05 -48.32
N ALA A 147 12.85 2.29 -48.09
CA ALA A 147 12.70 2.83 -46.75
C ALA A 147 11.70 2.03 -45.90
N ALA A 148 10.56 1.64 -46.48
CA ALA A 148 9.59 0.78 -45.82
C ALA A 148 10.15 -0.62 -45.53
N ALA A 149 10.96 -1.19 -46.43
CA ALA A 149 11.62 -2.48 -46.23
C ALA A 149 12.65 -2.41 -45.09
N ILE A 150 13.47 -1.35 -45.02
CA ILE A 150 14.43 -1.13 -43.94
C ILE A 150 13.70 -0.93 -42.60
N ALA A 151 12.70 -0.05 -42.56
CA ALA A 151 11.90 0.17 -41.35
C ALA A 151 11.22 -1.12 -40.86
N SER A 152 10.69 -1.93 -41.78
CA SER A 152 10.10 -3.23 -41.46
C SER A 152 11.15 -4.19 -40.92
N ALA A 153 12.31 -4.32 -41.57
CA ALA A 153 13.40 -5.17 -41.12
C ALA A 153 13.88 -4.78 -39.71
N SER A 154 14.05 -3.47 -39.47
CA SER A 154 14.42 -2.94 -38.15
C SER A 154 13.38 -3.28 -37.09
N LEU A 155 12.09 -3.12 -37.39
CA LEU A 155 11.00 -3.53 -36.50
C LEU A 155 11.05 -5.03 -36.22
N PHE A 156 11.20 -5.88 -37.25
CA PHE A 156 11.25 -7.33 -37.05
C PHE A 156 12.45 -7.78 -36.19
N SER A 157 13.60 -7.11 -36.30
CA SER A 157 14.80 -7.40 -35.49
C SER A 157 14.75 -6.87 -34.05
N LEU A 158 13.79 -6.01 -33.72
CA LEU A 158 13.75 -5.29 -32.45
C LEU A 158 13.75 -6.21 -31.19
N PRO A 159 13.02 -7.34 -31.14
CA PRO A 159 13.09 -8.24 -29.98
C PRO A 159 14.48 -8.84 -29.79
N TRP A 160 15.14 -9.23 -30.88
CA TRP A 160 16.48 -9.80 -30.83
C TRP A 160 17.48 -8.77 -30.30
N VAL A 161 17.41 -7.53 -30.79
CA VAL A 161 18.25 -6.43 -30.31
C VAL A 161 17.97 -6.14 -28.83
N LEU A 162 16.70 -6.05 -28.42
CA LEU A 162 16.32 -5.81 -27.03
C LEU A 162 16.70 -6.95 -26.08
N SER A 163 16.83 -8.18 -26.56
CA SER A 163 17.31 -9.32 -25.76
C SER A 163 18.83 -9.37 -25.60
N THR A 164 19.59 -8.58 -26.35
CA THR A 164 21.05 -8.49 -26.14
C THR A 164 21.39 -7.72 -24.87
N PRO A 165 22.54 -7.97 -24.21
CA PRO A 165 22.96 -7.21 -23.02
C PRO A 165 23.04 -5.69 -23.25
N ALA A 166 23.42 -5.25 -24.44
CA ALA A 166 23.48 -3.83 -24.80
C ALA A 166 22.08 -3.22 -24.97
N GLY A 167 21.17 -3.96 -25.64
CA GLY A 167 19.77 -3.58 -25.78
C GLY A 167 19.07 -3.47 -24.42
N LEU A 168 19.30 -4.45 -23.54
CA LEU A 168 18.76 -4.44 -22.18
C LEU A 168 19.27 -3.26 -21.38
N LYS A 169 20.58 -3.00 -21.35
CA LYS A 169 21.16 -1.84 -20.65
C LYS A 169 20.54 -0.52 -21.13
N THR A 170 20.30 -0.41 -22.44
CA THR A 170 19.67 0.80 -23.02
C THR A 170 18.21 0.92 -22.59
N ALA A 171 17.44 -0.17 -22.67
CA ALA A 171 16.05 -0.20 -22.25
C ALA A 171 15.88 0.07 -20.75
N THR A 172 16.73 -0.52 -19.91
CA THR A 172 16.70 -0.29 -18.47
C THR A 172 17.20 1.10 -18.10
N ALA A 173 18.12 1.72 -18.85
CA ALA A 173 18.52 3.11 -18.63
C ALA A 173 17.36 4.09 -18.87
N ILE A 174 16.59 3.88 -19.95
CA ILE A 174 15.38 4.68 -20.24
C ILE A 174 14.36 4.52 -19.11
N TYR A 175 14.15 3.29 -18.63
CA TYR A 175 13.22 3.04 -17.53
C TYR A 175 13.72 3.59 -16.20
N SER A 176 15.02 3.46 -15.91
CA SER A 176 15.63 3.96 -14.66
C SER A 176 15.48 5.47 -14.53
N ALA A 177 15.48 6.23 -15.64
CA ALA A 177 15.19 7.67 -15.60
C ALA A 177 13.78 8.01 -15.03
N THR A 178 12.86 7.04 -15.03
CA THR A 178 11.51 7.22 -14.50
C THR A 178 11.38 6.97 -13.00
N ILE A 179 12.38 6.37 -12.35
CA ILE A 179 12.38 6.05 -10.91
C ILE A 179 13.62 6.67 -10.21
N PRO A 180 13.58 6.94 -8.89
CA PRO A 180 14.75 7.38 -8.13
C PRO A 180 15.60 6.14 -7.77
N GLY A 181 16.49 5.74 -8.68
CA GLY A 181 17.32 4.55 -8.52
C GLY A 181 17.77 3.95 -9.85
N THR A 182 18.33 2.74 -9.79
CA THR A 182 18.75 2.01 -10.98
C THR A 182 18.04 0.67 -11.07
N VAL A 183 17.48 0.38 -12.26
CA VAL A 183 16.98 -0.96 -12.59
C VAL A 183 18.03 -1.67 -13.42
N SER A 184 18.43 -2.85 -12.97
CA SER A 184 19.24 -3.77 -13.77
C SER A 184 18.45 -5.04 -14.04
N VAL A 185 18.65 -5.58 -15.24
CA VAL A 185 18.05 -6.83 -15.70
C VAL A 185 19.18 -7.67 -16.25
N GLU A 186 19.37 -8.86 -15.70
CA GLU A 186 20.46 -9.76 -16.11
C GLU A 186 20.21 -10.33 -17.50
N THR A 187 19.03 -10.91 -17.72
CA THR A 187 18.62 -11.44 -19.02
C THR A 187 17.13 -11.18 -19.27
N ALA A 188 16.77 -10.99 -20.53
CA ALA A 188 15.37 -10.98 -20.96
C ALA A 188 15.24 -11.69 -22.30
N LYS A 189 14.33 -12.64 -22.35
CA LYS A 189 13.91 -13.33 -23.56
C LYS A 189 12.64 -12.68 -24.05
N LEU A 190 12.79 -11.85 -25.08
CA LEU A 190 11.72 -11.08 -25.70
C LEU A 190 11.51 -11.62 -27.10
N GLU A 191 10.35 -12.19 -27.36
CA GLU A 191 10.02 -12.74 -28.68
C GLU A 191 8.67 -12.21 -29.16
N TRP A 192 8.50 -12.16 -30.48
CA TRP A 192 7.25 -11.67 -31.07
C TRP A 192 6.05 -12.53 -30.69
N LYS A 193 6.19 -13.85 -30.68
CA LYS A 193 5.08 -14.79 -30.50
C LYS A 193 5.17 -15.62 -29.21
N GLN A 194 6.32 -15.67 -28.54
CA GLN A 194 6.48 -16.43 -27.29
C GLN A 194 6.21 -15.56 -26.05
N PRO A 195 5.90 -16.20 -24.91
CA PRO A 195 5.86 -15.56 -23.60
C PRO A 195 7.14 -14.79 -23.28
N ILE A 196 6.98 -13.63 -22.65
CA ILE A 196 8.09 -12.81 -22.16
C ILE A 196 8.67 -13.44 -20.89
N GLN A 197 10.00 -13.61 -20.85
CA GLN A 197 10.72 -14.06 -19.66
C GLN A 197 11.80 -13.05 -19.32
N ILE A 198 11.84 -12.58 -18.07
CA ILE A 198 12.82 -11.62 -17.57
C ILE A 198 13.44 -12.22 -16.31
N SER A 199 14.76 -12.29 -16.23
CA SER A 199 15.46 -12.88 -15.09
C SER A 199 16.48 -11.92 -14.51
N GLY A 200 16.72 -12.07 -13.20
CA GLY A 200 17.70 -11.26 -12.46
C GLY A 200 17.36 -9.77 -12.46
N VAL A 201 16.09 -9.42 -12.20
CA VAL A 201 15.70 -8.01 -12.05
C VAL A 201 16.15 -7.54 -10.67
N LYS A 202 16.94 -6.48 -10.63
CA LYS A 202 17.35 -5.82 -9.41
C LYS A 202 17.03 -4.33 -9.48
N VAL A 203 16.49 -3.80 -8.41
CA VAL A 203 16.30 -2.36 -8.21
C VAL A 203 17.21 -1.95 -7.08
N SER A 204 18.05 -0.97 -7.35
CA SER A 204 18.91 -0.34 -6.36
C SER A 204 18.52 1.11 -6.14
N ASP A 205 18.72 1.60 -4.92
CA ASP A 205 18.54 3.02 -4.57
C ASP A 205 19.62 3.91 -5.22
N GLU A 206 19.58 5.22 -4.93
CA GLU A 206 20.54 6.20 -5.46
C GLU A 206 21.97 5.97 -4.95
N GLN A 207 22.13 5.29 -3.81
CA GLN A 207 23.39 4.89 -3.19
C GLN A 207 23.92 3.56 -3.76
N GLY A 208 23.14 2.89 -4.62
CA GLY A 208 23.49 1.61 -5.24
C GLY A 208 23.17 0.39 -4.37
N ALA A 209 22.53 0.55 -3.21
CA ALA A 209 22.12 -0.58 -2.39
C ALA A 209 20.89 -1.28 -3.00
N GLU A 210 20.93 -2.61 -3.07
CA GLU A 210 19.83 -3.42 -3.62
C GLU A 210 18.61 -3.36 -2.69
N VAL A 211 17.50 -2.81 -3.16
CA VAL A 211 16.24 -2.71 -2.39
C VAL A 211 15.23 -3.80 -2.79
N LEU A 212 15.27 -4.26 -4.04
CA LEU A 212 14.34 -5.25 -4.56
C LEU A 212 15.05 -6.14 -5.57
N THR A 213 14.89 -7.45 -5.39
CA THR A 213 15.44 -8.48 -6.28
C THR A 213 14.34 -9.44 -6.68
N VAL A 214 14.22 -9.70 -7.97
CA VAL A 214 13.30 -10.69 -8.54
C VAL A 214 14.12 -11.64 -9.38
N LYS A 215 14.11 -12.91 -8.99
CA LYS A 215 14.86 -13.95 -9.71
C LYS A 215 14.33 -14.12 -11.14
N GLN A 216 13.00 -14.19 -11.30
CA GLN A 216 12.39 -14.44 -12.59
C GLN A 216 10.96 -13.88 -12.67
N ILE A 217 10.62 -13.32 -13.82
CA ILE A 217 9.28 -12.86 -14.20
C ILE A 217 8.93 -13.58 -15.50
N GLU A 218 7.86 -14.37 -15.49
CA GLU A 218 7.33 -15.02 -16.67
C GLU A 218 5.94 -14.45 -16.96
N SER A 219 5.70 -14.02 -18.18
CA SER A 219 4.46 -13.41 -18.62
C SER A 219 3.99 -14.11 -19.89
N GLU A 220 2.74 -14.58 -19.91
CA GLU A 220 2.13 -15.19 -21.10
C GLU A 220 1.99 -14.22 -22.28
N ALA A 221 2.15 -12.91 -22.05
CA ALA A 221 2.15 -11.94 -23.11
C ALA A 221 3.36 -12.08 -24.02
N SER A 222 3.11 -11.89 -25.30
CA SER A 222 4.13 -11.75 -26.33
C SER A 222 4.23 -10.30 -26.77
N LEU A 223 5.38 -9.89 -27.32
CA LEU A 223 5.55 -8.52 -27.81
C LEU A 223 4.51 -8.16 -28.87
N TRP A 224 4.07 -9.12 -29.68
CA TRP A 224 3.05 -8.90 -30.69
C TRP A 224 1.67 -8.66 -30.09
N GLY A 225 1.36 -9.30 -28.96
CA GLY A 225 0.17 -9.00 -28.17
C GLY A 225 0.20 -7.55 -27.70
N ILE A 226 1.33 -7.14 -27.12
CA ILE A 226 1.53 -5.78 -26.59
C ILE A 226 1.38 -4.72 -27.70
N VAL A 227 2.08 -4.90 -28.83
CA VAL A 227 2.05 -3.95 -29.97
C VAL A 227 0.65 -3.83 -30.59
N ARG A 228 -0.11 -4.93 -30.68
CA ARG A 228 -1.48 -4.90 -31.22
C ARG A 228 -2.51 -4.27 -30.28
N GLY A 229 -2.09 -3.79 -29.11
CA GLY A 229 -3.03 -3.36 -28.08
C GLY A 229 -3.87 -4.53 -27.56
N LYS A 230 -3.39 -5.79 -27.66
CA LYS A 230 -3.87 -6.83 -26.75
C LYS A 230 -3.22 -6.53 -25.43
N HIS A 231 -3.93 -5.66 -24.76
CA HIS A 231 -3.52 -5.14 -23.52
C HIS A 231 -3.59 -6.30 -22.50
N GLY A 232 -2.45 -6.60 -21.89
CA GLY A 232 -2.33 -7.50 -20.76
C GLY A 232 -1.03 -8.28 -20.81
N LEU A 233 -0.41 -8.47 -19.65
CA LEU A 233 0.76 -9.36 -19.51
C LEU A 233 0.35 -10.85 -19.50
N GLY A 234 -0.95 -11.15 -19.69
CA GLY A 234 -1.49 -12.49 -19.46
C GLY A 234 -1.24 -12.94 -18.02
N ASN A 235 -1.27 -14.25 -17.76
CA ASN A 235 -0.81 -14.75 -16.46
C ASN A 235 0.66 -14.40 -16.29
N THR A 236 0.97 -13.66 -15.23
CA THR A 236 2.34 -13.25 -14.91
C THR A 236 2.75 -13.88 -13.60
N THR A 237 3.80 -14.69 -13.62
CA THR A 237 4.37 -15.35 -12.45
C THR A 237 5.67 -14.64 -12.08
N VAL A 238 5.76 -14.20 -10.83
CA VAL A 238 6.96 -13.55 -10.27
C VAL A 238 7.58 -14.51 -9.27
N GLN A 239 8.81 -14.96 -9.53
CA GLN A 239 9.54 -15.92 -8.70
C GLN A 239 10.76 -15.28 -8.04
N GLY A 240 11.06 -15.72 -6.81
CA GLY A 240 12.23 -15.26 -6.06
C GLY A 240 12.19 -13.76 -5.75
N PHE A 241 11.00 -13.24 -5.42
CA PHE A 241 10.80 -11.85 -5.01
C PHE A 241 11.37 -11.63 -3.60
N ARG A 242 12.31 -10.69 -3.48
CA ARG A 242 12.94 -10.28 -2.22
C ARG A 242 12.92 -8.76 -2.15
N VAL A 243 12.47 -8.22 -1.02
CA VAL A 243 12.51 -6.79 -0.73
C VAL A 243 13.30 -6.60 0.55
N ASP A 244 14.27 -5.70 0.50
CA ASP A 244 15.03 -5.28 1.68
C ASP A 244 14.38 -4.03 2.28
N PHE A 245 13.77 -4.21 3.46
CA PHE A 245 13.17 -3.11 4.23
C PHE A 245 14.16 -2.46 5.21
N GLY A 246 15.47 -2.70 5.05
CA GLY A 246 16.51 -2.10 5.86
C GLY A 246 16.27 -0.60 6.07
N ARG A 247 16.38 -0.16 7.33
CA ARG A 247 16.40 1.26 7.68
C ARG A 247 17.81 1.78 7.47
N GLU A 248 17.91 3.00 6.98
CA GLU A 248 19.16 3.75 7.04
C GLU A 248 19.55 3.94 8.51
N GLU A 249 20.84 3.79 8.85
CA GLU A 249 21.34 3.83 10.24
C GLU A 249 20.96 5.12 10.98
N THR A 250 20.64 6.17 10.24
CA THR A 250 20.22 7.49 10.74
C THR A 250 18.74 7.57 11.15
N GLY A 251 17.98 6.47 11.10
CA GLY A 251 16.58 6.43 11.56
C GLY A 251 15.55 6.90 10.52
N GLY A 252 15.92 6.92 9.24
CA GLY A 252 15.06 7.33 8.13
C GLY A 252 13.94 6.34 7.76
N GLU A 253 13.19 6.69 6.71
CA GLU A 253 12.19 5.82 6.08
C GLU A 253 12.81 4.49 5.61
N PRO A 254 12.04 3.40 5.50
CA PRO A 254 12.54 2.14 4.94
C PRO A 254 13.10 2.36 3.53
N ARG A 255 14.33 1.87 3.24
CA ARG A 255 15.02 2.11 1.96
C ARG A 255 14.19 1.74 0.73
N ALA A 256 13.47 0.61 0.80
CA ALA A 256 12.58 0.18 -0.28
C ALA A 256 11.49 1.21 -0.64
N LEU A 257 10.98 1.95 0.34
CA LEU A 257 9.97 2.97 0.08
C LEU A 257 10.60 4.22 -0.57
N ALA A 258 11.76 4.66 -0.06
CA ALA A 258 12.49 5.78 -0.63
C ALA A 258 12.87 5.55 -2.11
N ALA A 259 13.32 4.35 -2.46
CA ALA A 259 13.69 4.00 -3.83
C ALA A 259 12.50 3.90 -4.82
N LEU A 260 11.28 3.73 -4.32
CA LEU A 260 10.07 3.62 -5.16
C LEU A 260 9.30 4.93 -5.27
N THR A 261 9.55 5.89 -4.38
CA THR A 261 8.80 7.14 -4.31
C THR A 261 9.70 8.28 -4.74
N LYS A 262 9.51 8.81 -5.96
CA LYS A 262 10.21 10.03 -6.36
C LYS A 262 9.95 11.10 -5.29
N PRO A 263 10.99 11.72 -4.69
CA PRO A 263 10.76 12.87 -3.85
C PRO A 263 10.02 13.88 -4.71
N GLN A 264 8.75 14.14 -4.38
CA GLN A 264 8.04 15.23 -5.03
C GLN A 264 8.84 16.47 -4.67
N ASN A 265 9.54 17.02 -5.66
CA ASN A 265 10.26 18.28 -5.52
C ASN A 265 9.19 19.34 -5.21
N ASN A 266 8.93 19.52 -3.92
CA ASN A 266 7.85 20.30 -3.37
C ASN A 266 8.22 21.78 -3.56
N ARG A 267 8.17 22.26 -4.80
CA ARG A 267 7.87 23.66 -5.09
C ARG A 267 6.38 23.88 -4.80
N ARG A 268 5.97 23.70 -3.55
CA ARG A 268 4.66 24.17 -3.10
C ARG A 268 4.80 25.67 -2.87
N SER A 269 4.09 26.43 -3.69
CA SER A 269 3.70 27.80 -3.32
C SER A 269 2.94 27.73 -1.98
N PRO A 270 3.07 28.73 -1.09
CA PRO A 270 2.46 28.71 0.23
C PRO A 270 0.96 28.42 0.12
N LEU A 271 0.54 27.29 0.68
CA LEU A 271 -0.82 26.78 0.60
C LEU A 271 -1.71 27.64 1.48
N ARG A 272 -2.73 28.25 0.87
CA ARG A 272 -3.85 28.88 1.60
C ARG A 272 -4.61 27.82 2.40
N THR A 273 -4.90 28.14 3.65
CA THR A 273 -5.72 27.37 4.58
C THR A 273 -7.11 27.11 3.98
N PRO A 274 -7.56 25.85 3.84
CA PRO A 274 -8.94 25.56 3.46
C PRO A 274 -9.86 25.66 4.69
N THR A 275 -10.96 26.39 4.51
CA THR A 275 -12.09 26.47 5.44
C THR A 275 -12.78 25.11 5.56
N GLU A 276 -12.93 24.61 6.79
CA GLU A 276 -13.68 23.39 7.12
C GLU A 276 -15.13 23.46 6.61
N THR A 277 -15.59 22.40 5.95
CA THR A 277 -17.01 22.15 5.68
C THR A 277 -17.44 20.90 6.45
N PRO A 278 -18.62 20.87 7.10
CA PRO A 278 -19.02 19.75 7.96
C PRO A 278 -19.45 18.52 7.16
N LEU A 279 -19.08 17.34 7.65
CA LEU A 279 -19.47 16.02 7.12
C LEU A 279 -20.96 15.69 7.39
N PRO A 280 -21.68 15.06 6.44
CA PRO A 280 -23.02 14.54 6.66
C PRO A 280 -23.01 13.18 7.39
N LYS A 281 -24.03 12.98 8.23
CA LYS A 281 -24.33 11.72 8.92
C LYS A 281 -24.92 10.70 7.93
N SER A 282 -24.41 9.47 7.92
CA SER A 282 -25.08 8.33 7.28
C SER A 282 -25.28 7.19 8.29
N ALA A 283 -26.53 6.76 8.37
CA ALA A 283 -26.99 5.52 8.98
C ALA A 283 -27.25 4.51 7.85
N ASP A 284 -26.83 3.26 8.01
CA ASP A 284 -27.72 2.08 8.00
C ASP A 284 -26.94 0.75 7.89
N LYS A 285 -27.00 0.00 9.01
CA LYS A 285 -27.45 -1.40 9.18
C LYS A 285 -27.33 -2.38 7.99
N GLU A 286 -26.31 -3.24 8.03
CA GLU A 286 -26.26 -4.50 7.25
C GLU A 286 -26.26 -5.75 8.16
N ARG A 287 -26.98 -6.79 7.72
CA ARG A 287 -27.13 -8.11 8.37
C ARG A 287 -26.05 -9.10 7.89
N PRO A 288 -25.62 -10.08 8.72
CA PRO A 288 -24.67 -11.10 8.31
C PRO A 288 -25.35 -12.34 7.71
N GLY A 289 -24.85 -12.81 6.56
CA GLY A 289 -25.26 -14.05 5.90
C GLY A 289 -24.06 -14.93 5.54
N GLY A 290 -24.23 -16.24 5.79
CA GLY A 290 -23.23 -17.33 5.77
C GLY A 290 -22.26 -17.41 4.58
N CYS A 291 -21.05 -17.84 4.91
CA CYS A 291 -19.94 -18.11 4.00
C CYS A 291 -19.98 -19.59 3.58
N GLY A 292 -20.16 -19.85 2.28
CA GLY A 292 -20.16 -21.19 1.72
C GLY A 292 -20.49 -21.18 0.23
N ASP A 293 -19.62 -20.58 -0.58
CA ASP A 293 -19.42 -20.79 -2.04
C ASP A 293 -18.71 -19.58 -2.68
N CYS A 294 -17.39 -19.48 -2.53
CA CYS A 294 -16.62 -18.27 -2.89
C CYS A 294 -16.24 -18.12 -4.39
N PHE A 295 -16.91 -18.77 -5.35
CA PHE A 295 -16.55 -18.62 -6.77
C PHE A 295 -17.70 -18.39 -7.76
N ARG A 296 -18.94 -18.16 -7.30
CA ARG A 296 -20.09 -17.80 -8.16
C ARG A 296 -20.92 -16.61 -7.65
N GLY A 297 -20.29 -15.66 -6.96
CA GLY A 297 -20.95 -14.40 -6.61
C GLY A 297 -21.06 -13.49 -7.84
N GLY A 298 -22.29 -13.25 -8.33
CA GLY A 298 -22.61 -12.30 -9.39
C GLY A 298 -22.33 -10.86 -8.97
N GLY A 299 -21.05 -10.48 -8.94
CA GLY A 299 -20.61 -9.11 -8.70
C GLY A 299 -21.16 -8.18 -9.77
N ALA A 300 -21.79 -7.09 -9.33
CA ALA A 300 -22.27 -6.02 -10.19
C ALA A 300 -21.18 -5.64 -11.20
N ARG A 301 -21.46 -5.85 -12.50
CA ARG A 301 -20.55 -5.39 -13.55
C ARG A 301 -20.38 -3.87 -13.39
N PRO A 302 -19.15 -3.36 -13.25
CA PRO A 302 -18.92 -1.93 -13.17
C PRO A 302 -19.54 -1.28 -14.42
N LYS A 303 -20.53 -0.42 -14.21
CA LYS A 303 -21.20 0.30 -15.28
C LYS A 303 -20.19 1.24 -15.93
N ASN A 304 -19.69 0.87 -17.11
CA ASN A 304 -19.00 1.70 -18.10
C ASN A 304 -17.66 2.37 -17.75
N GLY A 305 -17.03 2.08 -16.61
CA GLY A 305 -15.63 2.43 -16.39
C GLY A 305 -14.73 1.40 -17.08
N GLY A 306 -14.03 1.79 -18.15
CA GLY A 306 -13.12 0.93 -18.95
C GLY A 306 -11.86 0.46 -18.20
N GLY A 307 -12.02 -0.01 -16.97
CA GLY A 307 -10.94 -0.51 -16.12
C GLY A 307 -10.48 -1.90 -16.56
N VAL A 308 -9.18 -2.13 -16.38
CA VAL A 308 -8.47 -3.38 -16.65
C VAL A 308 -8.65 -4.30 -15.46
N PRO A 309 -9.39 -5.43 -15.53
CA PRO A 309 -9.49 -6.28 -14.35
C PRO A 309 -8.11 -6.81 -13.99
N ILE A 310 -7.73 -6.73 -12.72
CA ILE A 310 -6.48 -7.28 -12.21
C ILE A 310 -6.77 -8.25 -11.08
N VAL A 311 -6.01 -9.33 -11.07
CA VAL A 311 -5.92 -10.24 -9.94
C VAL A 311 -4.44 -10.47 -9.72
N ALA A 312 -3.95 -10.13 -8.54
CA ALA A 312 -2.58 -10.43 -8.15
C ALA A 312 -2.61 -11.18 -6.82
N ALA A 313 -1.78 -12.21 -6.71
CA ALA A 313 -1.60 -12.96 -5.50
C ALA A 313 -0.10 -13.04 -5.18
N ALA A 314 0.23 -12.86 -3.91
CA ALA A 314 1.58 -13.01 -3.39
C ALA A 314 1.57 -14.13 -2.37
N ARG A 315 2.51 -15.07 -2.48
CA ARG A 315 2.61 -16.23 -1.60
C ARG A 315 4.05 -16.48 -1.22
N SER A 316 4.27 -16.66 0.09
CA SER A 316 5.48 -17.20 0.68
C SER A 316 5.10 -18.25 1.72
N GLU A 317 6.07 -18.77 2.46
CA GLU A 317 5.83 -19.67 3.58
C GLU A 317 5.03 -18.98 4.70
N LYS A 318 5.29 -17.68 4.93
CA LYS A 318 4.79 -16.90 6.07
C LYS A 318 3.75 -15.85 5.71
N PHE A 319 3.44 -15.72 4.42
CA PHE A 319 2.54 -14.68 3.91
C PHE A 319 1.73 -15.22 2.75
N ARG A 320 0.44 -14.95 2.73
CA ARG A 320 -0.43 -15.15 1.57
C ARG A 320 -1.29 -13.92 1.44
N GLY A 321 -1.21 -13.22 0.32
CA GLY A 321 -2.04 -12.06 0.05
C GLY A 321 -2.65 -12.16 -1.32
N ALA A 322 -3.86 -11.63 -1.47
CA ALA A 322 -4.50 -11.51 -2.77
C ALA A 322 -5.19 -10.15 -2.90
N VAL A 323 -5.10 -9.58 -4.10
CA VAL A 323 -5.82 -8.39 -4.52
C VAL A 323 -6.57 -8.70 -5.80
N ALA A 324 -7.82 -8.26 -5.87
CA ALA A 324 -8.65 -8.34 -7.07
C ALA A 324 -9.35 -7.01 -7.26
N GLY A 325 -9.39 -6.52 -8.50
CA GLY A 325 -9.95 -5.21 -8.80
C GLY A 325 -9.91 -4.89 -10.30
N ALA A 326 -10.00 -3.61 -10.63
CA ALA A 326 -9.81 -3.08 -11.97
C ALA A 326 -8.94 -1.83 -11.95
N VAL A 327 -7.91 -1.76 -12.79
CA VAL A 327 -7.04 -0.60 -12.93
C VAL A 327 -7.69 0.39 -13.91
N ASP A 328 -8.00 1.59 -13.43
CA ASP A 328 -8.21 2.76 -14.28
C ASP A 328 -6.84 3.35 -14.62
N VAL A 329 -6.37 3.00 -15.82
CA VAL A 329 -5.08 3.46 -16.33
C VAL A 329 -5.02 4.96 -16.53
N ARG A 330 -6.14 5.60 -16.88
CA ARG A 330 -6.14 7.06 -17.11
C ARG A 330 -5.99 7.79 -15.78
N ALA A 331 -6.66 7.30 -14.74
CA ALA A 331 -6.57 7.86 -13.41
C ALA A 331 -5.33 7.41 -12.64
N GLY A 332 -4.65 6.33 -13.08
CA GLY A 332 -3.56 5.70 -12.32
C GLY A 332 -4.05 5.09 -11.00
N LYS A 333 -5.31 4.66 -10.95
CA LYS A 333 -5.99 4.16 -9.74
C LYS A 333 -6.47 2.73 -9.95
N VAL A 334 -6.59 1.98 -8.86
CA VAL A 334 -7.08 0.60 -8.85
C VAL A 334 -8.35 0.54 -8.02
N HIS A 335 -9.48 0.23 -8.65
CA HIS A 335 -10.73 -0.04 -7.97
C HIS A 335 -10.75 -1.48 -7.49
N LEU A 336 -10.66 -1.71 -6.19
CA LEU A 336 -10.68 -3.03 -5.60
C LEU A 336 -12.10 -3.61 -5.65
N ALA A 337 -12.21 -4.88 -6.07
CA ALA A 337 -13.48 -5.62 -6.06
C ALA A 337 -13.84 -6.13 -4.66
N ARG A 338 -12.84 -6.28 -3.78
CA ARG A 338 -12.96 -6.72 -2.39
C ARG A 338 -11.81 -6.17 -1.56
N PRO A 339 -11.93 -6.09 -0.22
CA PRO A 339 -10.83 -5.68 0.65
C PRO A 339 -9.55 -6.46 0.35
N LEU A 340 -8.40 -5.81 0.52
CA LEU A 340 -7.11 -6.50 0.49
C LEU A 340 -7.11 -7.52 1.61
N GLU A 341 -6.80 -8.77 1.30
CA GLU A 341 -6.81 -9.86 2.25
C GLU A 341 -5.42 -10.48 2.29
N ALA A 342 -4.90 -10.65 3.51
CA ALA A 342 -3.62 -11.31 3.74
C ALA A 342 -3.66 -12.22 4.98
N ASP A 343 -3.16 -13.45 4.84
CA ASP A 343 -2.81 -14.32 5.97
C ASP A 343 -1.30 -14.14 6.26
N ILE A 344 -0.98 -13.73 7.48
CA ILE A 344 0.39 -13.40 7.91
C ILE A 344 0.77 -14.27 9.10
N GLU A 345 1.90 -14.96 9.03
CA GLU A 345 2.45 -15.67 10.19
C GLU A 345 3.07 -14.66 11.18
N ILE A 346 2.47 -14.58 12.37
CA ILE A 346 2.94 -13.70 13.44
C ILE A 346 4.06 -14.38 14.24
N ASN A 347 5.28 -13.95 13.97
CA ASN A 347 6.45 -14.14 14.82
C ASN A 347 6.78 -12.85 15.60
N ARG A 348 7.85 -12.88 16.41
CA ARG A 348 8.31 -11.72 17.18
C ARG A 348 8.53 -10.46 16.33
N ALA A 349 9.22 -10.57 15.20
CA ALA A 349 9.54 -9.42 14.36
C ALA A 349 8.28 -8.81 13.71
N THR A 350 7.41 -9.65 13.15
CA THR A 350 6.14 -9.19 12.55
C THR A 350 5.17 -8.65 13.60
N GLY A 351 5.11 -9.27 14.78
CA GLY A 351 4.29 -8.79 15.90
C GLY A 351 4.72 -7.40 16.36
N GLN A 352 6.03 -7.19 16.51
CA GLN A 352 6.58 -5.88 16.89
C GLN A 352 6.41 -4.82 15.79
N LEU A 353 6.56 -5.19 14.52
CA LEU A 353 6.44 -4.24 13.41
C LEU A 353 4.99 -3.86 13.12
N PHE A 354 4.06 -4.80 13.25
CA PHE A 354 2.67 -4.64 12.81
C PHE A 354 1.69 -4.51 13.98
N LEU A 355 1.64 -5.51 14.87
CA LEU A 355 0.62 -5.55 15.93
C LEU A 355 0.86 -4.48 17.00
N ALA A 356 2.12 -4.24 17.39
CA ALA A 356 2.46 -3.20 18.36
C ALA A 356 2.01 -1.80 17.91
N ARG A 357 2.03 -1.57 16.59
CA ARG A 357 1.60 -0.31 15.97
C ARG A 357 0.09 -0.16 15.88
N LEU A 358 -0.66 -1.24 16.00
CA LEU A 358 -2.13 -1.21 16.08
C LEU A 358 -2.60 -1.14 17.53
N ASN A 359 -1.83 -1.73 18.46
CA ASN A 359 -2.15 -1.73 19.87
C ASN A 359 -0.88 -1.95 20.72
N PRO A 360 -0.50 -1.01 21.60
CA PRO A 360 0.72 -1.11 22.39
C PRO A 360 0.74 -2.31 23.37
N LEU A 361 -0.40 -2.87 23.76
CA LEU A 361 -0.44 -4.12 24.55
C LEU A 361 0.16 -5.31 23.81
N LEU A 362 0.23 -5.23 22.47
CA LEU A 362 0.76 -6.29 21.61
C LEU A 362 2.26 -6.13 21.33
N ALA A 363 2.94 -5.13 21.90
CA ALA A 363 4.37 -4.91 21.72
C ALA A 363 5.25 -6.09 22.22
N GLY A 364 4.73 -6.85 23.19
CA GLY A 364 5.40 -8.02 23.77
C GLY A 364 5.20 -9.34 23.02
N VAL A 365 4.58 -9.36 21.84
CA VAL A 365 4.29 -10.61 21.12
C VAL A 365 5.57 -11.35 20.71
N VAL A 366 5.66 -12.62 21.09
CA VAL A 366 6.76 -13.53 20.73
C VAL A 366 6.31 -14.52 19.66
N GLY A 367 5.03 -14.89 19.63
CA GLY A 367 4.44 -15.78 18.63
C GLY A 367 2.94 -16.00 18.84
N THR A 368 2.41 -17.10 18.29
CA THR A 368 1.00 -17.50 18.44
C THR A 368 0.88 -18.97 18.86
N GLN A 369 -0.27 -19.37 19.41
CA GLN A 369 -0.47 -20.75 19.90
C GLN A 369 -1.02 -21.72 18.85
N ASN A 370 -1.69 -21.24 17.79
CA ASN A 370 -2.40 -22.07 16.80
C ASN A 370 -2.07 -21.63 15.36
N SER A 371 -1.12 -22.31 14.71
CA SER A 371 -0.69 -22.15 13.31
C SER A 371 0.10 -20.89 12.91
N GLY A 372 0.25 -19.88 13.78
CA GLY A 372 1.01 -18.67 13.42
C GLY A 372 0.22 -17.68 12.59
N GLN A 373 -0.75 -18.13 11.79
CA GLN A 373 -1.36 -17.31 10.75
C GLN A 373 -2.51 -16.46 11.30
N VAL A 374 -2.47 -15.19 10.97
CA VAL A 374 -3.47 -14.19 11.32
C VAL A 374 -3.95 -13.54 10.05
N ARG A 375 -5.28 -13.49 9.90
CA ARG A 375 -5.91 -12.87 8.74
C ARG A 375 -6.08 -11.37 8.97
N VAL A 376 -5.64 -10.61 7.99
CA VAL A 376 -5.66 -9.16 7.95
C VAL A 376 -6.44 -8.71 6.73
N PHE A 377 -7.37 -7.79 6.95
CA PHE A 377 -8.11 -7.11 5.91
C PHE A 377 -7.74 -5.63 5.90
N ALA A 378 -7.50 -5.07 4.71
CA ALA A 378 -7.33 -3.64 4.52
C ALA A 378 -8.27 -3.14 3.42
N SER A 379 -9.16 -2.23 3.77
CA SER A 379 -10.12 -1.63 2.86
C SER A 379 -9.75 -0.17 2.63
N PRO A 380 -9.26 0.22 1.44
CA PRO A 380 -9.09 1.63 1.12
C PRO A 380 -10.45 2.33 1.10
N GLN A 381 -10.45 3.63 1.40
CA GLN A 381 -11.62 4.49 1.22
C GLN A 381 -12.16 4.35 -0.21
N ASP A 382 -13.48 4.21 -0.32
CA ASP A 382 -14.20 3.99 -1.58
C ASP A 382 -13.72 2.80 -2.42
N MET A 383 -12.96 1.88 -1.82
CA MET A 383 -12.32 0.76 -2.50
C MET A 383 -11.36 1.19 -3.62
N VAL A 384 -10.72 2.35 -3.50
CA VAL A 384 -9.78 2.89 -4.50
C VAL A 384 -8.34 2.88 -3.98
N PHE A 385 -7.43 2.24 -4.69
CA PHE A 385 -6.01 2.17 -4.33
C PHE A 385 -5.12 2.93 -5.34
N PRO A 386 -4.11 3.70 -4.89
CA PRO A 386 -3.84 4.06 -3.50
C PRO A 386 -4.94 4.99 -2.93
N SER A 387 -5.15 4.91 -1.61
CA SER A 387 -6.07 5.77 -0.84
C SER A 387 -5.30 6.56 0.21
N ASP A 388 -5.85 7.71 0.61
CA ASP A 388 -5.37 8.49 1.76
C ASP A 388 -5.88 7.94 3.10
N GLN A 389 -6.85 7.02 3.08
CA GLN A 389 -7.40 6.38 4.27
C GLN A 389 -7.67 4.89 4.03
N TYR A 390 -7.37 4.07 5.04
CA TYR A 390 -7.60 2.63 5.06
C TYR A 390 -8.30 2.21 6.35
N SER A 391 -9.28 1.33 6.23
CA SER A 391 -9.86 0.58 7.35
C SER A 391 -9.17 -0.77 7.45
N LEU A 392 -8.53 -1.02 8.58
CA LEU A 392 -7.81 -2.26 8.90
C LEU A 392 -8.67 -3.12 9.83
N LYS A 393 -8.71 -4.43 9.57
CA LYS A 393 -9.28 -5.43 10.47
C LYS A 393 -8.31 -6.59 10.59
N VAL A 394 -8.00 -6.99 11.82
CA VAL A 394 -7.25 -8.21 12.13
C VAL A 394 -8.20 -9.15 12.86
N ASP A 395 -8.30 -10.39 12.38
CA ASP A 395 -9.19 -11.37 13.00
C ASP A 395 -8.73 -11.74 14.42
N PRO A 396 -9.66 -12.17 15.29
CA PRO A 396 -9.33 -12.62 16.65
C PRO A 396 -8.25 -13.70 16.66
N MET A 397 -7.32 -13.62 17.61
CA MET A 397 -6.16 -14.52 17.67
C MET A 397 -5.71 -14.81 19.10
N THR A 398 -5.00 -15.93 19.26
CA THR A 398 -4.32 -16.33 20.50
C THR A 398 -2.81 -16.16 20.35
N LEU A 399 -2.27 -15.22 21.10
CA LEU A 399 -0.89 -14.78 21.09
C LEU A 399 -0.13 -15.31 22.30
N VAL A 400 1.17 -15.53 22.12
CA VAL A 400 2.12 -15.78 23.20
C VAL A 400 2.91 -14.49 23.40
N LEU A 401 2.70 -13.87 24.55
CA LEU A 401 3.43 -12.68 24.97
C LEU A 401 4.67 -13.08 25.76
N GLY A 402 5.78 -12.39 25.50
CA GLY A 402 6.84 -12.23 26.49
C GLY A 402 6.40 -11.23 27.56
N ARG A 403 7.06 -11.26 28.72
CA ARG A 403 6.89 -10.20 29.73
C ARG A 403 7.44 -8.88 29.20
N GLY A 404 6.57 -8.06 28.61
CA GLY A 404 6.82 -6.64 28.38
C GLY A 404 6.42 -5.82 29.60
N ASP A 405 6.98 -4.62 29.74
CA ASP A 405 6.78 -3.76 30.91
C ASP A 405 5.30 -3.40 31.10
N LEU A 406 4.60 -3.01 30.04
CA LEU A 406 3.19 -2.58 30.14
C LEU A 406 2.27 -3.68 30.65
N VAL A 407 2.32 -4.87 30.06
CA VAL A 407 1.47 -6.01 30.45
C VAL A 407 1.87 -6.52 31.84
N SER A 408 3.17 -6.56 32.14
CA SER A 408 3.65 -7.01 33.45
C SER A 408 3.20 -6.06 34.56
N ASN A 409 3.34 -4.75 34.34
CA ASN A 409 2.88 -3.73 35.29
C ASN A 409 1.37 -3.76 35.47
N ALA A 410 0.60 -3.99 34.40
CA ALA A 410 -0.86 -4.14 34.49
C ALA A 410 -1.26 -5.37 35.31
N LEU A 411 -0.59 -6.50 35.11
CA LEU A 411 -0.85 -7.72 35.89
C LEU A 411 -0.42 -7.57 37.35
N GLU A 412 0.72 -6.93 37.61
CA GLU A 412 1.21 -6.65 38.96
C GLU A 412 0.26 -5.70 39.71
N PHE A 413 -0.23 -4.65 39.03
CA PHE A 413 -1.26 -3.75 39.56
C PHE A 413 -2.54 -4.51 39.94
N LEU A 414 -2.87 -5.58 39.20
CA LEU A 414 -3.99 -6.48 39.48
C LEU A 414 -3.66 -7.58 40.51
N GLY A 415 -2.48 -7.55 41.13
CA GLY A 415 -2.02 -8.55 42.08
C GLY A 415 -1.78 -9.94 41.46
N GLN A 416 -1.70 -10.03 40.13
CA GLN A 416 -1.52 -11.28 39.40
C GLN A 416 -0.02 -11.55 39.18
N LYS A 417 0.55 -12.47 39.96
CA LYS A 417 1.89 -13.01 39.68
C LYS A 417 1.79 -14.02 38.54
N GLY A 418 2.20 -13.61 37.34
CA GLY A 418 2.20 -14.50 36.17
C GLY A 418 3.08 -15.75 36.36
N PRO A 419 2.58 -16.97 36.07
CA PRO A 419 3.37 -18.20 36.19
C PRO A 419 4.22 -18.39 34.93
N GLY A 420 5.38 -17.74 34.85
CA GLY A 420 6.38 -18.02 33.83
C GLY A 420 6.93 -16.83 33.05
N LYS A 421 7.80 -17.14 32.08
CA LYS A 421 8.45 -16.17 31.18
C LYS A 421 7.52 -15.68 30.07
N THR A 422 6.48 -16.45 29.76
CA THR A 422 5.51 -16.16 28.71
C THR A 422 4.09 -16.21 29.25
N LEU A 423 3.18 -15.51 28.57
CA LEU A 423 1.77 -15.43 28.90
C LEU A 423 0.94 -15.70 27.64
N THR A 424 -0.13 -16.47 27.78
CA THR A 424 -1.12 -16.64 26.72
C THR A 424 -2.12 -15.49 26.78
N MET A 425 -2.38 -14.89 25.62
CA MET A 425 -3.29 -13.78 25.46
C MET A 425 -4.24 -14.03 24.29
N ARG A 426 -5.54 -13.84 24.48
CA ARG A 426 -6.56 -13.88 23.43
C ARG A 426 -6.98 -12.45 23.13
N THR A 427 -7.30 -12.16 21.88
CA THR A 427 -7.73 -10.84 21.43
C THR A 427 -9.10 -10.93 20.76
N SER A 428 -9.92 -9.89 20.89
CA SER A 428 -11.02 -9.66 19.95
C SER A 428 -10.47 -9.31 18.57
N ALA A 429 -11.35 -9.11 17.59
CA ALA A 429 -10.92 -8.51 16.34
C ALA A 429 -10.31 -7.12 16.63
N ILE A 430 -9.18 -6.82 16.00
CA ILE A 430 -8.53 -5.51 16.09
C ILE A 430 -8.99 -4.71 14.89
N ARG A 431 -9.57 -3.54 15.13
CA ARG A 431 -9.98 -2.63 14.04
C ARG A 431 -9.29 -1.30 14.23
N ALA A 432 -8.81 -0.73 13.13
CA ALA A 432 -8.22 0.59 13.14
C ALA A 432 -8.49 1.29 11.80
N THR A 433 -8.52 2.62 11.82
CA THR A 433 -8.41 3.41 10.60
C THR A 433 -7.03 4.04 10.54
N TRP A 434 -6.41 4.04 9.36
CA TRP A 434 -5.09 4.61 9.11
C TRP A 434 -5.22 5.65 8.00
N ASN A 435 -4.51 6.78 8.11
CA ASN A 435 -4.46 7.79 7.06
C ASN A 435 -3.04 8.06 6.54
N ALA A 436 -2.92 8.73 5.39
CA ALA A 436 -1.65 9.05 4.75
C ALA A 436 -0.73 9.93 5.62
N ALA A 437 -1.26 10.63 6.62
CA ALA A 437 -0.46 11.39 7.58
C ALA A 437 0.20 10.51 8.67
N GLY A 438 -0.05 9.19 8.66
CA GLY A 438 0.48 8.26 9.64
C GLY A 438 -0.35 8.17 10.92
N ARG A 439 -1.51 8.85 11.00
CA ARG A 439 -2.39 8.73 12.16
C ARG A 439 -3.21 7.44 12.07
N VAL A 440 -3.26 6.72 13.18
CA VAL A 440 -4.03 5.51 13.36
C VAL A 440 -5.03 5.70 14.49
N GLU A 441 -6.30 5.49 14.19
CA GLU A 441 -7.38 5.48 15.18
C GLU A 441 -7.79 4.03 15.43
N ALA A 442 -7.37 3.50 16.56
CA ALA A 442 -7.69 2.15 17.00
C ALA A 442 -9.07 2.13 17.67
N ALA A 443 -9.96 1.34 17.10
CA ALA A 443 -11.23 1.03 17.73
C ALA A 443 -11.02 0.16 18.98
N ARG A 444 -12.10 -0.03 19.74
CA ARG A 444 -12.10 -0.91 20.91
C ARG A 444 -11.56 -2.29 20.56
N THR A 445 -10.50 -2.67 21.29
CA THR A 445 -9.89 -3.99 21.27
C THR A 445 -9.90 -4.56 22.68
N ASP A 446 -10.56 -5.71 22.83
CA ASP A 446 -10.65 -6.46 24.07
C ASP A 446 -9.55 -7.54 24.06
N VAL A 447 -8.96 -7.78 25.23
CA VAL A 447 -7.82 -8.67 25.42
C VAL A 447 -8.01 -9.50 26.68
N GLN A 448 -7.85 -10.82 26.61
CA GLN A 448 -7.92 -11.73 27.75
C GLN A 448 -6.56 -12.39 27.98
N ILE A 449 -5.98 -12.23 29.18
CA ILE A 449 -4.68 -12.78 29.56
C ILE A 449 -4.89 -13.89 30.60
N GLY A 450 -4.35 -15.08 30.30
CA GLY A 450 -4.38 -16.24 31.20
C GLY A 450 -5.79 -16.61 31.71
N ASP A 451 -6.81 -16.41 30.87
CA ASP A 451 -8.25 -16.65 31.14
C ASP A 451 -8.84 -15.91 32.35
N LYS A 452 -8.08 -14.98 32.96
CA LYS A 452 -8.46 -14.33 34.23
C LYS A 452 -8.54 -12.81 34.13
N VAL A 453 -7.67 -12.22 33.32
CA VAL A 453 -7.53 -10.77 33.24
C VAL A 453 -8.06 -10.31 31.89
N HIS A 454 -9.14 -9.57 31.91
CA HIS A 454 -9.72 -8.92 30.74
C HIS A 454 -9.30 -7.44 30.76
N LEU A 455 -8.77 -6.95 29.64
CA LEU A 455 -8.36 -5.57 29.43
C LEU A 455 -9.00 -5.05 28.14
N ILE A 456 -9.28 -3.76 28.08
CA ILE A 456 -9.87 -3.10 26.91
C ILE A 456 -8.99 -1.91 26.52
N THR A 457 -8.78 -1.69 25.23
CA THR A 457 -8.00 -0.55 24.72
C THR A 457 -8.64 0.11 23.51
N TRP A 458 -8.52 1.43 23.39
CA TRP A 458 -8.94 2.22 22.22
C TRP A 458 -8.24 3.58 22.21
N GLY A 459 -8.26 4.29 21.08
CA GLY A 459 -7.76 5.66 20.98
C GLY A 459 -6.97 5.91 19.71
N THR A 460 -5.99 6.81 19.77
CA THR A 460 -5.22 7.22 18.59
C THR A 460 -3.72 7.07 18.79
N MET A 461 -3.02 6.83 17.69
CA MET A 461 -1.56 6.80 17.60
C MET A 461 -1.14 7.61 16.38
N ASP A 462 0.03 8.22 16.45
CA ASP A 462 0.67 8.88 15.32
C ASP A 462 1.96 8.11 15.01
N TRP A 463 1.97 7.35 13.92
CA TRP A 463 3.13 6.55 13.52
C TRP A 463 4.28 7.40 12.96
N ALA A 464 3.99 8.60 12.46
CA ALA A 464 5.02 9.50 11.94
C ALA A 464 5.79 10.15 13.10
N GLN A 465 5.08 10.54 14.16
CA GLN A 465 5.66 11.14 15.37
C GLN A 465 6.01 10.10 16.45
N GLY A 466 5.51 8.87 16.31
CA GLY A 466 5.65 7.80 17.29
C GLY A 466 4.80 7.99 18.55
N ASN A 467 3.85 8.92 18.58
CA ASN A 467 3.06 9.27 19.77
C ASN A 467 1.85 8.34 19.96
N VAL A 468 1.48 8.08 21.21
CA VAL A 468 0.31 7.30 21.62
C VAL A 468 -0.59 8.17 22.52
N ASP A 469 -1.89 8.22 22.23
CA ASP A 469 -2.96 8.73 23.09
C ASP A 469 -4.12 7.72 23.05
N MET A 470 -4.02 6.73 23.92
CA MET A 470 -5.01 5.66 24.06
C MET A 470 -5.57 5.63 25.48
N VAL A 471 -6.61 4.84 25.66
CA VAL A 471 -7.18 4.49 26.95
C VAL A 471 -6.99 3.00 27.16
N LEU A 472 -6.49 2.62 28.33
CA LEU A 472 -6.58 1.25 28.85
C LEU A 472 -7.72 1.21 29.87
N ALA A 473 -8.64 0.27 29.74
CA ALA A 473 -9.69 0.05 30.72
C ALA A 473 -9.68 -1.36 31.29
N ILE A 474 -10.02 -1.47 32.58
CA ILE A 474 -10.23 -2.72 33.29
C ILE A 474 -11.73 -2.86 33.57
N PRO A 475 -12.41 -3.81 32.91
CA PRO A 475 -13.83 -4.06 33.08
C PRO A 475 -14.17 -4.67 34.45
N ALA A 476 -15.44 -4.52 34.83
CA ALA A 476 -15.97 -4.93 36.14
C ALA A 476 -15.74 -6.41 36.48
N ASP A 477 -15.78 -7.30 35.49
CA ASP A 477 -15.49 -8.73 35.65
C ASP A 477 -14.09 -8.96 36.21
N THR A 478 -13.08 -8.29 35.67
CA THR A 478 -11.69 -8.38 36.13
C THR A 478 -11.51 -7.71 37.48
N LEU A 479 -12.13 -6.55 37.71
CA LEU A 479 -12.08 -5.89 39.02
C LEU A 479 -12.66 -6.77 40.14
N LYS A 480 -13.75 -7.48 39.87
CA LYS A 480 -14.37 -8.41 40.82
C LYS A 480 -13.45 -9.58 41.14
N VAL A 481 -12.88 -10.21 40.12
CA VAL A 481 -12.07 -11.43 40.27
C VAL A 481 -10.66 -11.12 40.77
N ALA A 482 -9.94 -10.23 40.09
CA ALA A 482 -8.53 -9.97 40.37
C ALA A 482 -8.32 -9.14 41.64
N LEU A 483 -9.17 -8.14 41.87
CA LEU A 483 -9.01 -7.21 43.00
C LEU A 483 -9.95 -7.51 44.18
N ARG A 484 -10.83 -8.51 44.06
CA ARG A 484 -11.83 -8.90 45.07
C ARG A 484 -12.75 -7.74 45.46
N VAL A 485 -13.26 -7.03 44.46
CA VAL A 485 -14.10 -5.83 44.60
C VAL A 485 -15.54 -6.20 44.13
N PRO A 486 -16.33 -6.98 44.91
CA PRO A 486 -17.52 -7.67 44.42
C PRO A 486 -18.66 -6.73 43.99
N SER A 487 -18.78 -5.57 44.64
CA SER A 487 -19.92 -4.65 44.47
C SER A 487 -19.77 -3.66 43.31
N VAL A 488 -18.96 -4.00 42.29
CA VAL A 488 -18.80 -3.16 41.09
C VAL A 488 -19.97 -3.39 40.14
N ALA A 489 -20.61 -2.33 39.67
CA ALA A 489 -21.66 -2.41 38.66
C ALA A 489 -21.13 -3.10 37.38
N SER A 490 -21.92 -3.96 36.73
CA SER A 490 -21.46 -4.75 35.57
C SER A 490 -20.96 -3.89 34.39
N GLY A 491 -21.47 -2.68 34.22
CA GLY A 491 -21.02 -1.73 33.20
C GLY A 491 -19.87 -0.81 33.62
N TYR A 492 -19.35 -0.93 34.83
CA TYR A 492 -18.26 -0.08 35.31
C TYR A 492 -16.92 -0.51 34.70
N ASN A 493 -16.12 0.47 34.30
CA ASN A 493 -14.80 0.25 33.73
C ASN A 493 -13.83 1.25 34.35
N LEU A 494 -12.73 0.74 34.91
CA LEU A 494 -11.66 1.56 35.45
C LEU A 494 -10.72 1.96 34.31
N GLN A 495 -10.70 3.25 33.94
CA GLN A 495 -10.01 3.75 32.74
C GLN A 495 -8.73 4.52 33.10
N PHE A 496 -7.68 4.30 32.32
CA PHE A 496 -6.39 4.97 32.45
C PHE A 496 -5.91 5.52 31.11
N PRO A 497 -5.35 6.73 31.07
CA PRO A 497 -4.66 7.20 29.87
C PRO A 497 -3.39 6.37 29.64
N LEU A 498 -3.21 5.94 28.40
CA LEU A 498 -2.03 5.29 27.87
C LEU A 498 -1.36 6.26 26.90
N THR A 499 -0.25 6.85 27.32
CA THR A 499 0.46 7.91 26.59
C THR A 499 1.88 7.47 26.23
N GLY A 500 2.69 8.35 25.62
CA GLY A 500 4.11 8.09 25.36
C GLY A 500 4.37 7.67 23.93
N SER A 501 5.39 6.83 23.72
CA SER A 501 5.73 6.34 22.37
C SER A 501 5.15 4.95 22.09
N VAL A 502 5.05 4.58 20.80
CA VAL A 502 4.59 3.24 20.40
C VAL A 502 5.45 2.12 21.00
N GLU A 503 6.77 2.34 21.09
CA GLU A 503 7.73 1.39 21.66
C GLU A 503 7.78 1.40 23.19
N ARG A 504 7.45 2.54 23.80
CA ARG A 504 7.50 2.75 25.26
C ARG A 504 6.23 3.45 25.75
N PRO A 505 5.07 2.77 25.65
CA PRO A 505 3.83 3.32 26.17
C PRO A 505 3.92 3.42 27.69
N THR A 506 3.49 4.55 28.23
CA THR A 506 3.46 4.83 29.67
C THR A 506 2.03 4.92 30.14
N LEU A 507 1.78 4.38 31.34
CA LEU A 507 0.50 4.43 32.01
C LEU A 507 0.69 5.16 33.33
N ASP A 508 -0.22 6.09 33.65
CA ASP A 508 -0.18 6.78 34.94
C ASP A 508 -0.70 5.86 36.06
N TRP A 509 0.17 4.98 36.54
CA TRP A 509 -0.13 4.04 37.63
C TRP A 509 -0.50 4.75 38.93
N LYS A 510 -0.04 5.99 39.13
CA LYS A 510 -0.37 6.77 40.33
C LYS A 510 -1.84 7.21 40.27
N ALA A 511 -2.27 7.74 39.12
CA ALA A 511 -3.68 8.05 38.88
C ALA A 511 -4.54 6.77 38.97
N ALA A 512 -4.06 5.66 38.40
CA ALA A 512 -4.73 4.37 38.47
C ALA A 512 -4.98 3.89 39.91
N GLY A 513 -3.93 3.92 40.74
CA GLY A 513 -4.00 3.54 42.14
C GLY A 513 -4.95 4.42 42.94
N LYS A 514 -4.98 5.74 42.67
CA LYS A 514 -5.93 6.66 43.32
C LYS A 514 -7.38 6.33 42.96
N GLN A 515 -7.69 6.06 41.69
CA GLN A 515 -9.04 5.69 41.28
C GLN A 515 -9.48 4.35 41.89
N LEU A 516 -8.57 3.37 41.93
CA LEU A 516 -8.85 2.09 42.57
C LEU A 516 -9.08 2.25 44.09
N ALA A 517 -8.25 3.04 44.77
CA ALA A 517 -8.43 3.33 46.19
C ALA A 517 -9.80 3.98 46.46
N LYS A 518 -10.20 4.96 45.63
CA LYS A 518 -11.55 5.56 45.70
C LYS A 518 -12.64 4.51 45.54
N LEU A 519 -12.51 3.59 44.59
CA LEU A 519 -13.46 2.49 44.38
C LEU A 519 -13.57 1.58 45.60
N VAL A 520 -12.43 1.19 46.20
CA VAL A 520 -12.40 0.34 47.40
C VAL A 520 -13.00 1.05 48.62
N VAL A 521 -12.69 2.33 48.83
CA VAL A 521 -13.26 3.13 49.91
C VAL A 521 -14.77 3.24 49.76
N ARG A 522 -15.27 3.51 48.55
CA ARG A 522 -16.71 3.59 48.25
C ARG A 522 -17.44 2.27 48.55
N GLN A 523 -16.79 1.12 48.33
CA GLN A 523 -17.39 -0.17 48.65
C GLN A 523 -17.44 -0.47 50.15
N ARG A 524 -16.45 0.00 50.93
CA ARG A 524 -16.42 -0.22 52.39
C ARG A 524 -17.33 0.73 53.16
N ALA A 525 -17.62 1.91 52.61
CA ALA A 525 -18.44 2.94 53.27
C ALA A 525 -19.59 3.44 52.37
N PRO A 526 -20.54 2.56 51.95
CA PRO A 526 -21.58 2.93 50.99
C PRO A 526 -22.51 4.06 51.48
N ASN A 527 -22.68 4.22 52.81
CA ASN A 527 -23.56 5.21 53.43
C ASN A 527 -22.80 6.34 54.17
N GLY A 528 -21.47 6.40 54.05
CA GLY A 528 -20.66 7.41 54.74
C GLY A 528 -20.58 8.73 53.97
N TRP A 529 -20.45 9.84 54.68
CA TRP A 529 -20.21 11.19 54.12
C TRP A 529 -19.04 11.24 53.12
N ALA A 530 -18.04 10.35 53.29
CA ALA A 530 -16.93 10.18 52.36
C ALA A 530 -17.36 9.74 50.95
N GLY A 531 -18.49 9.04 50.80
CA GLY A 531 -19.03 8.63 49.50
C GLY A 531 -19.57 9.80 48.68
N ILE A 532 -20.03 10.87 49.33
CA ILE A 532 -20.60 12.07 48.69
C ILE A 532 -19.48 13.00 48.20
N LEU A 533 -18.40 13.16 48.97
CA LEU A 533 -17.25 14.00 48.58
C LEU A 533 -16.39 13.41 47.44
N LEU A 534 -16.56 12.11 47.14
CA LEU A 534 -15.82 11.41 46.10
C LEU A 534 -16.59 11.27 44.79
N THR A 535 -17.68 12.03 44.58
CA THR A 535 -18.30 12.20 43.25
C THR A 535 -17.41 13.06 42.37
N ASP A 536 -16.24 12.52 42.03
CA ASP A 536 -15.35 13.15 41.08
C ASP A 536 -16.05 13.13 39.71
N ARG A 537 -16.03 14.28 39.05
CA ARG A 537 -16.48 14.46 37.68
C ARG A 537 -15.41 13.84 36.79
N ASN A 538 -15.26 12.52 36.88
CA ASN A 538 -14.30 11.80 36.07
C ASN A 538 -14.67 12.04 34.62
N ASP A 539 -13.72 12.58 33.86
CA ASP A 539 -13.72 12.63 32.40
C ASP A 539 -13.59 11.20 31.84
N HIS A 540 -14.54 10.34 32.20
CA HIS A 540 -14.67 9.03 31.62
C HIS A 540 -15.03 9.22 30.17
N ARG A 541 -14.07 8.93 29.29
CA ARG A 541 -14.38 8.78 27.87
C ARG A 541 -15.44 7.67 27.77
N ALA A 542 -16.48 7.90 26.98
CA ALA A 542 -17.49 6.90 26.75
C ALA A 542 -16.81 5.61 26.25
N LEU A 543 -17.09 4.47 26.89
CA LEU A 543 -16.55 3.19 26.47
C LEU A 543 -17.18 2.85 25.12
N PRO A 544 -16.40 2.70 24.03
CA PRO A 544 -16.97 2.29 22.76
C PRO A 544 -17.59 0.90 22.85
N GLU A 545 -18.65 0.64 22.10
CA GLU A 545 -19.20 -0.70 21.98
C GLU A 545 -18.23 -1.63 21.23
N PRO A 546 -18.18 -2.93 21.57
CA PRO A 546 -17.36 -3.87 20.83
C PRO A 546 -17.92 -4.04 19.42
N LEU A 547 -17.08 -3.86 18.40
CA LEU A 547 -17.49 -3.93 16.99
C LEU A 547 -17.74 -5.36 16.49
N ASP A 548 -17.19 -6.35 17.19
CA ASP A 548 -17.33 -7.77 16.87
C ASP A 548 -17.59 -8.57 18.17
N PRO A 549 -18.22 -9.76 18.07
CA PRO A 549 -18.40 -10.63 19.23
C PRO A 549 -17.07 -11.01 19.89
N ILE A 550 -17.00 -10.88 21.21
CA ILE A 550 -15.81 -11.25 21.99
C ILE A 550 -15.71 -12.78 22.03
N PRO A 551 -14.58 -13.40 21.60
CA PRO A 551 -14.47 -14.85 21.44
C PRO A 551 -14.70 -15.68 22.71
N TRP A 552 -14.48 -15.09 23.88
CA TRP A 552 -14.63 -15.74 25.19
C TRP A 552 -15.90 -15.32 25.95
N ALA A 553 -16.79 -14.51 25.36
CA ALA A 553 -18.03 -14.13 26.06
C ALA A 553 -19.04 -15.29 26.21
N LYS A 554 -18.81 -16.43 25.54
CA LYS A 554 -19.72 -17.60 25.52
C LYS A 554 -19.21 -18.79 26.35
N SER A 555 -18.01 -18.68 26.94
CA SER A 555 -17.42 -19.70 27.82
C SER A 555 -17.72 -19.36 29.27
#